data_AF-A0A9X1P8M4-F1
#
_entry.id   AF-A0A9X1P8M4-F1
#
_cell.length_a   1.000
_cell.length_b   1.000
_cell.length_c   1.000
_cell.angle_alpha   90.00
_cell.angle_beta   90.00
_cell.angle_gamma   90.00
#
_symmetry.space_group_name_H-M   'P 1'
#
loop_
_entity.id
_entity.type
_entity.pdbx_description
1 polymer ?
#
loop_
_entity_poly.entity_id
_entity_poly.type
_entity_poly.pdbx_seq_one_letter_code
_entity_poly.pdbx_strand_id
1 'polypeptide(L)'
;MNRSQWYILINLTLLLFGSIAFYYATPKFRKSNQTKLISQDKESEFRKEVIVLDSLYKQHVAALTSNDQIAIASTDAVLERQFALMKKEYAGQTSPALLASKLIRNYQVRVLLNKHLLSKRNEQAGEMKRVSTLVSKLEEQNAELKSQNQMIKQVLLGLP
;
A
#
# COMPACT_ATOMS: atom_id res chain seq x y z
N MET A 1 16.90 48.91 -43.55
CA MET A 1 16.65 47.72 -42.70
C MET A 1 18.00 47.21 -42.23
N ASN A 2 18.27 47.23 -40.93
CA ASN A 2 19.59 46.95 -40.37
C ASN A 2 19.93 45.45 -40.45
N ARG A 3 21.22 45.10 -40.52
CA ARG A 3 21.68 43.69 -40.61
C ARG A 3 21.07 42.82 -39.51
N SER A 4 20.85 43.35 -38.29
CA SER A 4 20.20 42.59 -37.21
C SER A 4 18.73 42.26 -37.48
N GLN A 5 17.99 43.15 -38.15
CA GLN A 5 16.59 42.91 -38.52
C GLN A 5 16.47 41.79 -39.56
N TRP A 6 17.44 41.70 -40.48
CA TRP A 6 17.54 40.58 -41.42
C TRP A 6 17.80 39.24 -40.75
N TYR A 7 18.71 39.18 -39.76
CA TYR A 7 18.96 37.96 -39.00
C TYR A 7 17.73 37.52 -38.19
N ILE A 8 16.99 38.45 -37.60
CA ILE A 8 15.76 38.16 -36.87
C ILE A 8 14.71 37.58 -37.83
N LEU A 9 14.54 38.17 -39.01
CA LEU A 9 13.55 37.72 -39.99
C LEU A 9 13.87 36.32 -40.54
N ILE A 10 15.15 36.04 -40.80
CA ILE A 10 15.63 34.74 -41.30
C ILE A 10 15.45 33.66 -40.23
N ASN A 11 15.78 33.94 -38.96
CA ASN A 11 15.59 32.97 -37.89
C ASN A 11 14.12 32.68 -37.62
N LEU A 12 13.25 33.70 -37.69
CA LEU A 12 11.80 33.53 -37.54
C LEU A 12 11.23 32.66 -38.66
N THR A 13 11.65 32.89 -39.90
CA THR A 13 11.21 32.08 -41.04
C THR A 13 11.73 30.65 -40.96
N LEU A 14 12.99 30.43 -40.57
CA LEU A 14 13.53 29.08 -40.35
C LEU A 14 12.80 28.33 -39.23
N LEU A 15 12.42 29.01 -38.14
CA LEU A 15 11.72 28.38 -37.02
C LEU A 15 10.27 28.02 -37.40
N LEU A 16 9.61 28.86 -38.19
CA LEU A 16 8.29 28.58 -38.78
C LEU A 16 8.34 27.40 -39.77
N PHE A 17 9.29 27.40 -40.70
CA PHE A 17 9.44 26.28 -41.63
C PHE A 17 9.83 24.99 -40.94
N GLY A 18 10.71 25.05 -39.93
CA GLY A 18 11.10 23.89 -39.12
C GLY A 18 9.93 23.28 -38.35
N SER A 19 9.07 24.10 -37.75
CA SER A 19 7.89 23.63 -37.02
C SER A 19 6.81 23.05 -37.95
N ILE A 20 6.61 23.64 -39.13
CA ILE A 20 5.72 23.09 -40.17
C ILE A 20 6.25 21.75 -40.68
N ALA A 21 7.53 21.68 -41.05
CA ALA A 21 8.16 20.45 -41.50
C ALA A 21 8.09 19.36 -40.43
N PHE A 22 8.33 19.70 -39.16
CA PHE A 22 8.19 18.77 -38.03
C PHE A 22 6.75 18.28 -37.87
N TYR A 23 5.75 19.15 -38.01
CA TYR A 23 4.33 18.78 -37.92
C TYR A 23 3.89 17.81 -39.03
N TYR A 24 4.41 17.96 -40.24
CA TYR A 24 4.09 17.08 -41.37
C TYR A 24 4.94 15.80 -41.41
N ALA A 25 6.20 15.87 -40.98
CA ALA A 25 7.12 14.73 -40.97
C ALA A 25 6.96 13.81 -39.75
N THR A 26 6.45 14.33 -38.63
CA THR A 26 6.17 13.46 -37.48
C THR A 26 4.92 12.62 -37.76
N PRO A 27 5.01 11.27 -37.68
CA PRO A 27 3.85 10.43 -37.82
C PRO A 27 2.88 10.78 -36.69
N LYS A 28 1.64 11.16 -37.07
CA LYS A 28 0.57 11.39 -36.09
C LYS A 28 0.47 10.10 -35.26
N PHE A 29 0.84 10.16 -33.98
CA PHE A 29 0.57 9.11 -33.01
C PHE A 29 -0.96 8.99 -32.85
N ARG A 30 -1.61 8.39 -33.84
CA ARG A 30 -2.97 7.91 -33.73
C ARG A 30 -2.87 6.83 -32.66
N LYS A 31 -3.30 7.15 -31.44
CA LYS A 31 -3.81 6.14 -30.52
C LYS A 31 -4.81 5.35 -31.35
N SER A 32 -4.43 4.15 -31.75
CA SER A 32 -5.33 3.22 -32.40
C SER A 32 -6.50 3.04 -31.44
N ASN A 33 -7.64 3.66 -31.78
CA ASN A 33 -8.94 3.37 -31.16
C ASN A 33 -9.46 2.00 -31.67
N GLN A 34 -8.57 1.06 -31.98
CA GLN A 34 -8.93 -0.34 -31.89
C GLN A 34 -9.07 -0.64 -30.40
N THR A 35 -10.19 -0.24 -29.81
CA THR A 35 -10.85 -1.11 -28.85
C THR A 35 -11.05 -2.43 -29.59
N LYS A 36 -10.03 -3.31 -29.52
CA LYS A 36 -10.23 -4.73 -29.81
C LYS A 36 -11.51 -5.07 -29.07
N LEU A 37 -12.56 -5.49 -29.78
CA LEU A 37 -13.77 -6.00 -29.14
C LEU A 37 -13.28 -7.08 -28.17
N ILE A 38 -13.21 -6.74 -26.89
CA ILE A 38 -13.08 -7.74 -25.83
C ILE A 38 -14.42 -8.46 -25.89
N SER A 39 -14.42 -9.78 -26.04
CA SER A 39 -15.68 -10.50 -26.02
C SER A 39 -16.38 -10.21 -24.70
N GLN A 40 -17.64 -9.80 -24.78
CA GLN A 40 -18.44 -9.41 -23.61
C GLN A 40 -18.44 -10.51 -22.53
N ASP A 41 -18.34 -11.77 -22.95
CA ASP A 41 -18.20 -12.94 -22.08
C ASP A 41 -16.91 -12.89 -21.25
N LYS A 42 -15.76 -12.56 -21.86
CA LYS A 42 -14.48 -12.44 -21.15
C LYS A 42 -14.45 -11.25 -20.20
N GLU A 43 -15.14 -10.16 -20.54
CA GLU A 43 -15.30 -9.03 -19.62
C GLU A 43 -16.17 -9.42 -18.42
N SER A 44 -17.27 -10.13 -18.65
CA SER A 44 -18.17 -10.62 -17.59
C SER A 44 -17.46 -11.59 -16.65
N GLU A 45 -16.67 -12.52 -17.21
CA GLU A 45 -15.84 -13.45 -16.44
C GLU A 45 -14.79 -12.73 -15.59
N PHE A 46 -14.05 -11.80 -16.19
CA PHE A 46 -13.09 -10.98 -15.46
C PHE A 46 -13.72 -10.21 -14.30
N ARG A 47 -14.91 -9.63 -14.50
CA ARG A 47 -15.64 -8.92 -13.43
C ARG A 47 -16.04 -9.86 -12.30
N LYS A 48 -16.47 -11.08 -12.60
CA LYS A 48 -16.77 -12.10 -11.57
C LYS A 48 -15.53 -12.45 -10.76
N GLU A 49 -14.39 -12.65 -11.41
CA GLU A 49 -13.13 -12.92 -10.73
C GLU A 49 -12.69 -11.75 -9.83
N VAL A 50 -12.88 -10.51 -10.27
CA VAL A 50 -12.60 -9.32 -9.45
C VAL A 50 -13.49 -9.28 -8.21
N ILE A 51 -14.77 -9.64 -8.33
CA ILE A 51 -15.70 -9.71 -7.17
C ILE A 51 -15.24 -10.79 -6.19
N VAL A 52 -14.85 -11.96 -6.70
CA VAL A 52 -14.31 -13.05 -5.86
C VAL A 52 -13.04 -12.59 -5.15
N LEU A 53 -12.12 -11.94 -5.85
CA LEU A 53 -10.89 -11.43 -5.26
C LEU A 53 -11.16 -10.40 -4.17
N ASP A 54 -12.07 -9.45 -4.40
CA ASP A 54 -12.46 -8.45 -3.39
C ASP A 54 -13.08 -9.11 -2.16
N SER A 55 -13.92 -10.14 -2.35
CA SER A 55 -14.49 -10.91 -1.25
C SER A 55 -13.42 -11.62 -0.42
N LEU A 56 -12.47 -12.31 -1.08
CA LEU A 56 -11.37 -12.98 -0.40
C LEU A 56 -10.48 -11.98 0.36
N TYR A 57 -10.23 -10.83 -0.24
CA TYR A 57 -9.48 -9.76 0.41
C TYR A 57 -10.19 -9.25 1.67
N LYS A 58 -11.51 -9.04 1.61
CA LYS A 58 -12.31 -8.63 2.78
C LYS A 58 -12.27 -9.68 3.90
N GLN A 59 -12.34 -10.96 3.56
CA GLN A 59 -12.20 -12.05 4.53
C GLN A 59 -10.82 -12.03 5.20
N HIS A 60 -9.76 -11.80 4.43
CA HIS A 60 -8.41 -11.67 4.98
C HIS A 60 -8.29 -10.46 5.92
N VAL A 61 -8.83 -9.29 5.55
CA VAL A 61 -8.85 -8.10 6.41
C VAL A 61 -9.63 -8.35 7.71
N ALA A 62 -10.74 -9.09 7.64
CA ALA A 62 -11.49 -9.48 8.83
C ALA A 62 -10.66 -10.39 9.75
N ALA A 63 -9.96 -11.38 9.19
CA ALA A 63 -9.04 -12.25 9.95
C ALA A 63 -7.88 -11.47 10.60
N LEU A 64 -7.32 -10.48 9.90
CA LEU A 64 -6.28 -9.60 10.47
C LEU A 64 -6.82 -8.75 11.62
N THR A 65 -8.11 -8.42 11.61
CA THR A 65 -8.77 -7.62 12.65
C THR A 65 -9.06 -8.45 13.90
N SER A 66 -9.41 -9.74 13.74
CA SER A 66 -9.61 -10.67 14.85
C SER A 66 -8.29 -11.16 15.48
N ASN A 67 -7.15 -10.91 14.83
CA ASN A 67 -5.82 -11.37 15.25
C ASN A 67 -5.71 -12.90 15.39
N ASP A 68 -6.55 -13.65 14.69
CA ASP A 68 -6.53 -15.11 14.67
C ASP A 68 -5.50 -15.62 13.66
N GLN A 69 -4.37 -16.14 14.15
CA GLN A 69 -3.27 -16.58 13.29
C GLN A 69 -3.65 -17.72 12.33
N ILE A 70 -4.56 -18.61 12.74
CA ILE A 70 -5.00 -19.73 11.89
C ILE A 70 -5.86 -19.19 10.74
N ALA A 71 -6.81 -18.31 11.06
CA ALA A 71 -7.64 -17.66 10.05
C ALA A 71 -6.81 -16.78 9.10
N ILE A 72 -5.81 -16.06 9.61
CA ILE A 72 -4.90 -15.25 8.80
C ILE A 72 -4.13 -16.13 7.82
N ALA A 73 -3.52 -17.23 8.29
CA ALA A 73 -2.76 -18.14 7.42
C ALA A 73 -3.65 -18.81 6.37
N SER A 74 -4.87 -19.23 6.75
CA SER A 74 -5.84 -19.84 5.84
C SER A 74 -6.28 -18.87 4.74
N THR A 75 -6.70 -17.66 5.11
CA THR A 75 -7.14 -16.64 4.14
C THR A 75 -6.02 -16.17 3.23
N ASP A 76 -4.78 -16.10 3.75
CA ASP A 76 -3.59 -15.75 2.97
C ASP A 76 -3.29 -16.80 1.88
N ALA A 77 -3.34 -18.09 2.23
CA ALA A 77 -3.14 -19.18 1.28
C ALA A 77 -4.21 -19.18 0.17
N VAL A 78 -5.47 -18.90 0.53
CA VAL A 78 -6.57 -18.80 -0.46
C VAL A 78 -6.37 -17.60 -1.39
N LEU A 79 -5.96 -16.44 -0.87
CA LEU A 79 -5.65 -15.26 -1.67
C LEU A 79 -4.47 -15.48 -2.63
N GLU A 80 -3.38 -16.06 -2.16
CA GLU A 80 -2.22 -16.36 -3.00
C GLU A 80 -2.55 -17.36 -4.11
N ARG A 81 -3.39 -18.35 -3.81
CA ARG A 81 -3.92 -19.25 -4.84
C ARG A 81 -4.75 -18.49 -5.89
N GLN A 82 -5.63 -17.57 -5.47
CA GLN A 82 -6.42 -16.76 -6.40
C GLN A 82 -5.52 -15.86 -7.26
N PHE A 83 -4.49 -15.23 -6.68
CA PHE A 83 -3.52 -14.43 -7.44
C PHE A 83 -2.79 -15.28 -8.48
N ALA A 84 -2.36 -16.49 -8.13
CA ALA A 84 -1.70 -17.40 -9.06
C ALA A 84 -2.61 -17.81 -10.23
N LEU A 85 -3.89 -18.12 -9.94
CA LEU A 85 -4.89 -18.44 -10.96
C LEU A 85 -5.11 -17.27 -11.92
N MET A 86 -5.36 -16.07 -11.40
CA MET A 86 -5.57 -14.89 -12.24
C MET A 86 -4.32 -14.52 -13.05
N LYS A 87 -3.11 -14.66 -12.48
CA LYS A 87 -1.86 -14.43 -13.23
C LYS A 87 -1.69 -15.41 -14.38
N LYS A 88 -2.13 -16.66 -14.20
CA LYS A 88 -2.07 -17.70 -15.24
C LYS A 88 -3.10 -17.44 -16.34
N GLU A 89 -4.34 -17.11 -15.96
CA GLU A 89 -5.44 -16.86 -16.89
C GLU A 89 -5.20 -15.61 -17.74
N TYR A 90 -4.74 -14.52 -17.10
CA TYR A 90 -4.50 -13.23 -17.75
C TYR A 90 -3.02 -13.01 -18.09
N ALA A 91 -2.34 -14.04 -18.59
CA ALA A 91 -0.97 -13.94 -19.03
C ALA A 91 -0.84 -13.19 -20.38
N GLY A 92 0.26 -12.46 -20.56
CA GLY A 92 0.61 -11.79 -21.82
C GLY A 92 0.54 -10.26 -21.77
N GLN A 93 0.45 -9.64 -22.96
CA GLN A 93 0.53 -8.17 -23.14
C GLN A 93 -0.76 -7.55 -23.70
N THR A 94 -1.88 -8.27 -23.62
CA THR A 94 -3.18 -7.71 -24.03
C THR A 94 -3.67 -6.66 -23.01
N SER A 95 -4.56 -5.75 -23.43
CA SER A 95 -5.11 -4.75 -22.51
C SER A 95 -5.81 -5.37 -21.28
N PRO A 96 -6.59 -6.47 -21.39
CA PRO A 96 -7.12 -7.18 -20.22
C PRO A 96 -6.04 -7.76 -19.30
N ALA A 97 -4.97 -8.34 -19.88
CA ALA A 97 -3.84 -8.87 -19.12
C ALA A 97 -3.11 -7.79 -18.31
N LEU A 98 -2.91 -6.62 -18.91
CA LEU A 98 -2.31 -5.48 -18.21
C LEU A 98 -3.20 -4.95 -17.08
N LEU A 99 -4.52 -4.94 -17.28
CA LEU A 99 -5.46 -4.51 -16.25
C LEU A 99 -5.51 -5.51 -15.08
N ALA A 100 -5.59 -6.82 -15.38
CA ALA A 100 -5.53 -7.88 -14.38
C ALA A 100 -4.21 -7.82 -13.58
N SER A 101 -3.07 -7.66 -14.26
CA SER A 101 -1.76 -7.53 -13.61
C SER A 101 -1.69 -6.33 -12.66
N LYS A 102 -2.20 -5.16 -13.07
CA LYS A 102 -2.29 -3.96 -12.20
C LYS A 102 -3.20 -4.19 -11.00
N LEU A 103 -4.34 -4.84 -11.21
CA LEU A 103 -5.31 -5.14 -10.15
C LEU A 103 -4.72 -6.10 -9.12
N ILE A 104 -4.14 -7.21 -9.58
CA ILE A 104 -3.46 -8.20 -8.73
C ILE A 104 -2.34 -7.52 -7.93
N ARG A 105 -1.49 -6.72 -8.59
CA ARG A 105 -0.43 -5.96 -7.91
C ARG A 105 -0.99 -5.03 -6.83
N ASN A 106 -2.10 -4.34 -7.09
CA ASN A 106 -2.72 -3.47 -6.10
C ASN A 106 -3.16 -4.24 -4.85
N TYR A 107 -3.83 -5.38 -5.02
CA TYR A 107 -4.24 -6.23 -3.90
C TYR A 107 -3.06 -6.82 -3.15
N GLN A 108 -2.02 -7.28 -3.85
CA GLN A 108 -0.80 -7.78 -3.20
C GLN A 108 -0.14 -6.72 -2.33
N VAL A 109 -0.03 -5.48 -2.81
CA VAL A 109 0.49 -4.35 -2.01
C VAL A 109 -0.36 -4.09 -0.78
N ARG A 110 -1.69 -4.12 -0.91
CA ARG A 110 -2.60 -3.95 0.24
C ARG A 110 -2.44 -5.06 1.28
N VAL A 111 -2.30 -6.31 0.84
CA VAL A 111 -2.06 -7.46 1.74
C VAL A 111 -0.74 -7.27 2.50
N LEU A 112 0.34 -6.93 1.79
CA LEU A 112 1.64 -6.66 2.41
C LEU A 112 1.57 -5.50 3.43
N LEU A 113 0.87 -4.42 3.06
CA LEU A 113 0.67 -3.28 3.96
C LEU A 113 -0.08 -3.69 5.22
N ASN A 114 -1.16 -4.44 5.10
CA ASN A 114 -1.94 -4.87 6.26
C ASN A 114 -1.14 -5.83 7.17
N LYS A 115 -0.35 -6.74 6.58
CA LYS A 115 0.57 -7.59 7.35
C LYS A 115 1.61 -6.76 8.12
N HIS A 116 2.18 -5.74 7.48
CA HIS A 116 3.13 -4.84 8.12
C HIS A 116 2.49 -4.07 9.29
N LEU A 117 1.28 -3.53 9.08
CA LEU A 117 0.53 -2.84 10.12
C LEU A 117 0.19 -3.77 11.30
N LEU A 118 -0.14 -5.04 11.03
CA LEU A 118 -0.38 -6.02 12.09
C LEU A 118 0.89 -6.29 12.92
N SER A 119 2.04 -6.48 12.28
CA SER A 119 3.33 -6.63 12.97
C SER A 119 3.59 -5.45 13.89
N LYS A 120 3.40 -4.23 13.39
CA LYS A 120 3.61 -3.00 14.17
C LYS A 120 2.69 -2.90 15.38
N ARG A 121 1.41 -3.27 15.24
CA ARG A 121 0.48 -3.31 16.38
C ARG A 121 0.90 -4.34 17.42
N ASN A 122 1.35 -5.52 16.98
CA ASN A 122 1.81 -6.57 17.89
C ASN A 122 3.09 -6.16 18.63
N GLU A 123 4.04 -5.50 17.94
CA GLU A 123 5.23 -4.90 18.55
C GLU A 123 4.86 -3.86 19.62
N GLN A 124 3.99 -2.90 19.27
CA GLN A 124 3.51 -1.85 20.18
C GLN A 124 2.77 -2.43 21.39
N ALA A 125 1.91 -3.44 21.20
CA ALA A 125 1.23 -4.12 22.29
C ALA A 125 2.22 -4.82 23.23
N GLY A 126 3.28 -5.42 22.68
CA GLY A 126 4.36 -6.02 23.45
C GLY A 126 5.13 -5.00 24.27
N GLU A 127 5.48 -3.85 23.69
CA GLU A 127 6.14 -2.74 24.40
C GLU A 127 5.25 -2.16 25.49
N MET A 128 3.97 -1.91 25.20
CA MET A 128 3.01 -1.38 26.17
C MET A 128 2.84 -2.33 27.37
N LYS A 129 2.81 -3.65 27.14
CA LYS A 129 2.78 -4.64 28.22
C LYS A 129 4.04 -4.59 29.09
N ARG A 130 5.22 -4.42 28.49
CA ARG A 130 6.50 -4.29 29.23
C ARG A 130 6.52 -3.01 30.06
N VAL A 131 6.15 -1.88 29.48
CA VAL A 131 6.07 -0.59 30.17
C VAL A 131 5.07 -0.65 31.31
N SER A 132 3.87 -1.19 31.09
CA SER A 132 2.86 -1.37 32.13
C SER A 132 3.37 -2.24 33.30
N THR A 133 4.11 -3.31 33.01
CA THR A 133 4.73 -4.15 34.04
C THR A 133 5.80 -3.38 34.84
N LEU A 134 6.60 -2.55 34.18
CA LEU A 134 7.61 -1.71 34.84
C LEU A 134 6.97 -0.64 35.74
N VAL A 135 5.91 0.01 35.26
CA VAL A 135 5.15 1.00 36.05
C VAL A 135 4.59 0.35 37.30
N SER A 136 3.93 -0.81 37.18
CA SER A 136 3.39 -1.54 38.34
C SER A 136 4.48 -1.88 39.37
N LYS A 137 5.67 -2.30 38.93
CA LYS A 137 6.81 -2.57 39.83
C LYS A 137 7.31 -1.30 40.52
N LEU A 138 7.41 -0.18 39.80
CA LEU A 138 7.85 1.09 40.37
C LEU A 138 6.82 1.65 41.36
N GLU A 139 5.53 1.45 41.11
CA GLU A 139 4.45 1.79 42.04
C GLU A 139 4.53 0.98 43.33
N GLU A 140 4.78 -0.33 43.22
CA GLU A 140 5.00 -1.22 44.38
C GLU A 140 6.23 -0.79 45.20
N GLN A 141 7.36 -0.53 44.54
CA GLN A 141 8.57 -0.03 45.20
C GLN A 141 8.34 1.33 45.88
N ASN A 142 7.61 2.25 45.24
CA ASN A 142 7.28 3.54 45.84
C ASN A 142 6.36 3.38 47.06
N ALA A 143 5.41 2.45 47.03
CA ALA A 143 4.54 2.15 48.18
C ALA A 143 5.36 1.59 49.35
N GLU A 144 6.30 0.67 49.07
CA GLU A 144 7.21 0.11 50.07
C GLU A 144 8.10 1.19 50.69
N LEU A 145 8.76 2.03 49.87
CA LEU A 145 9.60 3.13 50.34
C LEU A 145 8.79 4.15 51.17
N LYS A 146 7.53 4.40 50.81
CA LYS A 146 6.65 5.27 51.60
C LYS A 146 6.35 4.66 52.97
N SER A 147 6.09 3.35 53.03
CA SER A 147 5.89 2.62 54.28
C SER A 147 7.14 2.64 55.16
N GLN A 148 8.32 2.36 54.60
CA GLN A 148 9.60 2.43 55.31
C GLN A 148 9.86 3.82 55.88
N ASN A 149 9.61 4.88 55.09
CA ASN A 149 9.74 6.26 55.56
C ASN A 149 8.78 6.60 56.71
N GLN A 150 7.55 6.06 56.70
CA GLN A 150 6.61 6.24 57.82
C GLN A 150 7.10 5.52 59.08
N MET A 151 7.62 4.30 58.94
CA MET A 151 8.20 3.54 60.05
C MET A 151 9.40 4.27 60.67
N ILE A 152 10.34 4.76 59.85
CA ILE A 152 11.50 5.51 60.33
C ILE A 152 11.06 6.79 61.06
N LYS A 153 10.08 7.52 60.54
CA LYS A 153 9.52 8.71 61.22
C LYS A 153 8.94 8.37 62.60
N GLN A 154 8.21 7.26 62.71
CA GLN A 154 7.67 6.81 64.01
C GLN A 154 8.78 6.45 64.99
N VAL A 155 9.83 5.75 64.53
CA VAL A 155 11.01 5.43 65.36
C VAL A 155 11.69 6.71 65.84
N LEU A 156 11.92 7.69 64.96
CA LEU A 156 12.55 8.97 65.32
C LEU A 156 11.73 9.77 66.33
N LEU A 157 10.40 9.78 66.20
CA LEU A 157 9.51 10.47 67.15
C LEU A 157 9.44 9.78 68.53
N GLY A 158 9.81 8.51 68.62
CA GLY A 158 9.84 7.73 69.86
C GLY A 158 11.20 7.73 70.58
N LEU A 159 12.20 8.43 70.04
CA LEU A 159 13.49 8.60 70.72
C LEU A 159 13.34 9.63 71.86
N PRO A 160 13.89 9.36 73.06
CA PRO A 160 13.81 10.23 74.23
C PRO A 160 14.62 11.52 74.12
#